data_AF-A0A7S7LTZ9-F1
#
_entry.id   AF-A0A7S7LTZ9-F1
#
_cell.length_a   1.000
_cell.length_b   1.000
_cell.length_c   1.000
_cell.angle_alpha   90.00
_cell.angle_beta   90.00
_cell.angle_gamma   90.00
#
_symmetry.space_group_name_H-M   'P 1'
#
loop_
_entity.id
_entity.type
_entity.pdbx_description
1 polymer ?
#
loop_
_entity_poly.entity_id
_entity_poly.type
_entity_poly.pdbx_seq_one_letter_code
_entity_poly.pdbx_strand_id
1 'polypeptide(L)'
;MLENSIWRQYNGENSFREKLAEFCKMSAVDLIEDDKALYAVIKAKLTKKELRLFAMDSAGLGNDELKSTFAYSDEELEQAKFKLYKKLKQDKVRLDFRASTIED
;
A
#
# COMPACT_ATOMS: atom_id res chain seq x y z
N MET A 1 10.15 12.87 0.10
CA MET A 1 9.21 12.72 -1.03
C MET A 1 9.48 11.45 -1.82
N LEU A 2 8.42 10.84 -2.37
CA LEU A 2 8.42 9.58 -3.10
C LEU A 2 8.47 9.77 -4.64
N GLU A 3 9.13 10.81 -5.14
CA GLU A 3 9.00 11.33 -6.52
C GLU A 3 9.18 10.27 -7.63
N ASN A 4 10.04 9.27 -7.43
CA ASN A 4 10.29 8.19 -8.40
C ASN A 4 9.63 6.85 -8.02
N SER A 5 8.62 6.88 -7.16
CA SER A 5 7.92 5.69 -6.68
C SER A 5 6.76 5.28 -7.60
N ILE A 6 6.33 4.02 -7.47
CA ILE A 6 5.07 3.56 -8.09
C ILE A 6 3.88 4.33 -7.51
N TRP A 7 3.96 4.76 -6.24
CA TRP A 7 2.92 5.57 -5.62
C TRP A 7 2.67 6.89 -6.37
N ARG A 8 3.74 7.66 -6.62
CA ARG A 8 3.66 8.97 -7.28
C ARG A 8 3.22 8.91 -8.75
N GLN A 9 3.24 7.75 -9.38
CA GLN A 9 2.67 7.57 -10.73
C GLN A 9 1.15 7.74 -10.75
N TYR A 10 0.46 7.49 -9.63
CA TYR A 10 -1.00 7.52 -9.53
C TYR A 10 -1.51 8.52 -8.49
N ASN A 11 -0.67 8.89 -7.51
CA ASN A 11 -1.08 9.67 -6.35
C ASN A 11 -0.29 10.98 -6.24
N GLY A 12 -0.83 12.06 -6.82
CA GLY A 12 -0.28 13.42 -6.72
C GLY A 12 -0.63 14.10 -5.39
N GLU A 13 -1.88 13.97 -4.96
CA GLU A 13 -2.41 14.68 -3.80
C GLU A 13 -2.58 13.77 -2.56
N ASN A 14 -2.77 12.46 -2.77
CA ASN A 14 -2.96 11.52 -1.67
C ASN A 14 -1.68 11.26 -0.87
N SER A 15 -1.81 11.24 0.45
CA SER A 15 -0.78 10.79 1.37
C SER A 15 -0.70 9.26 1.41
N PHE A 16 0.51 8.72 1.21
CA PHE A 16 0.76 7.27 1.28
C PHE A 16 0.45 6.72 2.68
N ARG A 17 0.91 7.43 3.71
CA ARG A 17 0.74 7.04 5.11
C ARG A 17 -0.73 7.03 5.50
N GLU A 18 -1.49 8.05 5.12
CA GLU A 18 -2.93 8.14 5.46
C GLU A 18 -3.74 7.04 4.79
N LYS A 19 -3.51 6.78 3.49
CA LYS A 19 -4.20 5.71 2.78
C LYS A 19 -3.85 4.34 3.34
N LEU A 20 -2.59 4.09 3.64
CA LEU A 20 -2.18 2.85 4.29
C LEU A 20 -2.86 2.67 5.65
N ALA A 21 -2.92 3.72 6.47
CA ALA A 21 -3.60 3.71 7.76
C ALA A 21 -5.10 3.40 7.62
N GLU A 22 -5.77 4.04 6.65
CA GLU A 22 -7.17 3.81 6.29
C GLU A 22 -7.43 2.33 5.97
N PHE A 23 -6.67 1.75 5.04
CA PHE A 23 -6.81 0.35 4.65
C PHE A 23 -6.48 -0.62 5.78
N CYS A 24 -5.49 -0.29 6.62
CA CYS A 24 -5.10 -1.10 7.76
C CYS A 24 -6.04 -0.94 8.97
N LYS A 25 -6.98 0.01 8.94
CA LYS A 25 -7.86 0.41 10.06
C LYS A 25 -7.07 0.73 11.32
N MET A 26 -6.04 1.58 11.20
CA MET A 26 -5.22 2.04 12.32
C MET A 26 -4.92 3.53 12.19
N SER A 27 -4.34 4.14 13.23
CA SER A 27 -4.00 5.55 13.17
C SER A 27 -2.73 5.76 12.33
N ALA A 28 -2.70 6.83 11.54
CA ALA A 28 -1.50 7.20 10.79
C ALA A 28 -0.32 7.58 11.71
N VAL A 29 -0.60 7.96 12.96
CA VAL A 29 0.42 8.23 13.98
C VAL A 29 1.08 6.95 14.51
N ASP A 30 0.43 5.81 14.34
CA ASP A 30 0.99 4.51 14.71
C ASP A 30 1.95 4.00 13.61
N LEU A 31 2.01 4.66 12.45
CA LEU A 31 2.89 4.28 11.34
C LEU A 31 4.21 5.04 11.43
N ILE A 32 5.26 4.47 10.83
CA ILE A 32 6.53 5.16 10.59
C ILE A 32 6.27 6.55 9.99
N GLU A 33 6.83 7.57 10.63
CA GLU A 33 6.57 8.96 10.29
C GLU A 33 7.14 9.33 8.91
N ASP A 34 8.37 8.87 8.62
CA ASP A 34 9.04 9.13 7.35
C ASP A 34 8.45 8.27 6.22
N ASP A 35 7.85 8.95 5.24
CA ASP A 35 7.23 8.31 4.07
C ASP A 35 8.20 7.41 3.29
N LYS A 36 9.50 7.76 3.21
CA LYS A 36 10.47 6.95 2.46
C LYS A 36 10.74 5.63 3.18
N ALA A 37 10.94 5.68 4.50
CA ALA A 37 11.13 4.51 5.35
C ALA A 37 9.88 3.61 5.34
N LEU A 38 8.69 4.20 5.53
CA LEU A 38 7.43 3.47 5.48
C LEU A 38 7.24 2.80 4.11
N TYR A 39 7.48 3.53 3.02
CA TYR A 39 7.40 2.99 1.66
C TYR A 39 8.43 1.89 1.40
N ALA A 40 9.64 2.00 1.93
CA ALA A 40 10.67 0.97 1.82
C ALA A 40 10.26 -0.33 2.53
N VAL A 41 9.68 -0.23 3.73
CA VAL A 41 9.13 -1.39 4.46
C VAL A 41 8.03 -2.05 3.63
N ILE A 42 7.07 -1.28 3.15
CA ILE A 42 5.97 -1.81 2.32
C ILE A 42 6.51 -2.47 1.05
N LYS A 43 7.45 -1.82 0.36
CA LYS A 43 8.10 -2.35 -0.85
C LYS A 43 8.85 -3.67 -0.59
N ALA A 44 9.38 -3.88 0.61
CA ALA A 44 10.02 -5.14 0.98
C ALA A 44 9.01 -6.27 1.27
N LYS A 45 7.76 -5.94 1.65
CA LYS A 45 6.70 -6.93 1.94
C LYS A 45 5.79 -7.23 0.76
N LEU A 46 5.61 -6.26 -0.14
CA LEU A 46 4.75 -6.36 -1.30
C LEU A 46 5.56 -6.65 -2.55
N THR A 47 5.00 -7.48 -3.43
CA THR A 47 5.50 -7.61 -4.80
C THR A 47 5.26 -6.30 -5.56
N LYS A 48 5.97 -6.10 -6.69
CA LYS A 48 5.77 -4.94 -7.57
C LYS A 48 4.31 -4.82 -8.05
N LYS A 49 3.64 -5.95 -8.31
CA LYS A 49 2.23 -5.99 -8.73
C LYS A 49 1.30 -5.55 -7.60
N GLU A 50 1.50 -6.07 -6.39
CA GLU A 50 0.73 -5.69 -5.20
C GLU A 50 0.90 -4.21 -4.85
N LEU A 51 2.12 -3.69 -4.91
CA LEU A 51 2.39 -2.28 -4.66
C LEU A 51 1.74 -1.36 -5.70
N ARG A 52 1.73 -1.77 -6.97
CA ARG A 52 1.03 -1.06 -8.03
C ARG A 52 -0.49 -1.13 -7.85
N LEU A 53 -1.02 -2.31 -7.52
CA LEU A 53 -2.44 -2.48 -7.26
C LEU A 53 -2.89 -1.58 -6.11
N PHE A 54 -2.13 -1.54 -5.01
CA PHE A 54 -2.38 -0.64 -3.90
C PHE A 54 -2.36 0.84 -4.32
N ALA A 55 -1.37 1.25 -5.10
CA ALA A 55 -1.26 2.63 -5.57
C ALA A 55 -2.42 3.05 -6.48
N MET A 56 -2.82 2.19 -7.42
CA MET A 56 -3.94 2.45 -8.33
C MET A 56 -5.28 2.45 -7.60
N ASP A 57 -5.51 1.48 -6.72
CA ASP A 57 -6.74 1.40 -5.93
C ASP A 57 -6.87 2.58 -4.96
N SER A 58 -5.75 3.02 -4.36
CA SER A 58 -5.72 4.23 -3.51
C SER A 58 -5.97 5.53 -4.28
N ALA A 59 -5.63 5.57 -5.57
CA ALA A 59 -5.92 6.68 -6.46
C ALA A 59 -7.37 6.67 -6.97
N GLY A 60 -8.18 5.67 -6.60
CA GLY A 60 -9.58 5.58 -6.99
C GLY A 60 -9.81 5.11 -8.42
N LEU A 61 -8.82 4.46 -9.05
CA LEU A 61 -9.00 3.87 -10.38
C LEU A 61 -10.08 2.78 -10.34
N GLY A 62 -10.95 2.78 -11.34
CA GLY A 62 -12.06 1.83 -11.43
C GLY A 62 -11.59 0.38 -11.66
N ASN A 63 -12.43 -0.58 -11.28
CA ASN A 63 -12.13 -2.00 -11.45
C ASN A 63 -11.80 -2.37 -12.91
N ASP A 64 -12.43 -1.72 -13.91
CA ASP A 64 -12.14 -2.00 -15.33
C ASP A 64 -10.72 -1.58 -15.73
N GLU A 65 -10.23 -0.47 -15.20
CA GLU A 65 -8.86 0.01 -15.46
C GLU A 65 -7.82 -0.87 -14.74
N LEU A 66 -8.13 -1.30 -13.51
CA LEU A 66 -7.32 -2.27 -12.78
C LEU A 66 -7.25 -3.60 -13.55
N LYS A 67 -8.41 -4.15 -13.97
CA LYS A 67 -8.48 -5.39 -14.75
C LYS A 67 -7.65 -5.29 -16.03
N SER A 68 -7.81 -4.20 -16.79
CA SER A 68 -7.04 -3.97 -18.01
C SER A 68 -5.53 -3.92 -17.75
N THR A 69 -5.10 -3.17 -16.72
CA THR A 69 -3.67 -2.99 -16.40
C THR A 69 -2.98 -4.28 -15.97
N PHE A 70 -3.68 -5.14 -15.24
CA PHE A 70 -3.13 -6.39 -14.73
C PHE A 70 -3.50 -7.62 -15.56
N ALA A 71 -4.31 -7.43 -16.62
CA ALA A 71 -4.94 -8.50 -17.39
C ALA A 71 -5.67 -9.52 -16.50
N TYR A 72 -6.46 -9.00 -15.55
CA TYR A 72 -7.27 -9.80 -14.62
C TYR A 72 -8.71 -9.92 -15.09
N SER A 73 -9.31 -11.08 -14.81
CA SER A 73 -10.77 -11.24 -14.68
C SER A 73 -11.30 -10.59 -13.40
N ASP A 74 -12.62 -10.50 -13.26
CA ASP A 74 -13.26 -9.98 -12.03
C ASP A 74 -12.87 -10.79 -10.79
N GLU A 75 -12.88 -12.13 -10.89
CA GLU A 75 -12.48 -13.03 -9.81
C GLU A 75 -11.01 -12.86 -9.43
N GLU A 76 -10.12 -12.73 -10.42
CA GLU A 76 -8.69 -12.53 -10.17
C GLU A 76 -8.40 -11.18 -9.52
N LEU A 77 -9.10 -10.11 -9.93
CA LEU A 77 -8.98 -8.80 -9.31
C LEU A 77 -9.44 -8.86 -7.85
N GLU A 78 -10.58 -9.47 -7.57
CA GLU A 78 -11.11 -9.63 -6.21
C GLU A 78 -10.13 -10.42 -5.34
N GLN A 79 -9.62 -11.54 -5.84
CA GLN A 79 -8.63 -12.35 -5.14
C GLN A 79 -7.32 -11.58 -4.90
N ALA A 80 -6.85 -10.79 -5.88
CA ALA A 80 -5.65 -9.99 -5.74
C ALA A 80 -5.82 -8.89 -4.67
N LYS A 81 -6.93 -8.17 -4.69
CA LYS A 81 -7.29 -7.18 -3.66
C LYS A 81 -7.40 -7.84 -2.29
N PHE A 82 -8.10 -8.97 -2.18
CA PHE A 82 -8.25 -9.71 -0.94
C PHE A 82 -6.89 -10.12 -0.36
N LYS A 83 -6.00 -10.73 -1.16
CA LYS A 83 -4.67 -11.15 -0.73
C LYS A 83 -3.82 -9.96 -0.28
N LEU A 84 -3.82 -8.86 -1.05
CA LEU A 84 -3.12 -7.62 -0.72
C LEU A 84 -3.57 -7.06 0.63
N TYR A 85 -4.88 -6.83 0.80
CA TYR A 85 -5.40 -6.21 2.02
C TYR A 85 -5.35 -7.13 3.22
N LYS A 86 -5.50 -8.44 3.03
CA LYS A 86 -5.25 -9.43 4.08
C LYS A 86 -3.80 -9.35 4.54
N LYS A 87 -2.84 -9.29 3.61
CA LYS A 87 -1.40 -9.18 3.93
C LYS A 87 -1.09 -7.89 4.70
N LEU A 88 -1.59 -6.73 4.24
CA LEU A 88 -1.39 -5.46 4.93
C LEU A 88 -1.97 -5.44 6.35
N LYS A 89 -3.04 -6.20 6.59
CA LYS A 89 -3.68 -6.34 7.91
C LYS A 89 -3.03 -7.39 8.82
N GLN A 90 -2.07 -8.18 8.34
CA GLN A 90 -1.39 -9.16 9.19
C GLN A 90 -0.50 -8.47 10.22
N ASP A 91 -0.53 -8.94 11.46
CA ASP A 91 0.19 -8.28 12.56
C ASP A 91 1.69 -8.23 12.35
N LYS A 92 2.31 -9.27 11.77
CA LYS A 92 3.76 -9.22 11.43
C LYS A 92 4.09 -8.03 10.51
N VAL A 93 3.23 -7.81 9.52
CA VAL A 93 3.39 -6.73 8.55
C VAL A 93 3.11 -5.37 9.21
N ARG A 94 2.08 -5.29 10.07
CA ARG A 94 1.74 -4.10 10.85
C ARG A 94 2.80 -3.70 11.87
N LEU A 95 3.44 -4.65 12.55
CA LEU A 95 4.52 -4.40 13.49
C LEU A 95 5.71 -3.73 12.81
N ASP A 96 6.05 -4.18 11.60
CA ASP A 96 7.11 -3.55 10.80
C ASP A 96 6.73 -2.13 10.37
N PHE A 97 5.44 -1.81 10.23
CA PHE A 97 4.97 -0.43 9.95
C PHE A 97 5.00 0.47 11.17
N ARG A 98 4.90 -0.13 12.35
CA ARG A 98 4.90 0.55 13.65
C ARG A 98 6.29 0.79 14.18
N ALA A 99 7.33 0.32 13.47
CA ALA A 99 8.72 0.23 13.91
C ALA A 99 9.04 1.42 14.82
N SER A 100 8.90 1.14 16.12
CA SER A 100 9.16 2.11 17.15
C SER A 100 10.62 2.42 17.04
N THR A 101 10.93 3.71 17.07
CA THR A 101 12.17 4.23 17.62
C THR A 101 12.40 3.52 18.97
N ILE A 102 13.05 2.37 18.93
CA ILE A 102 13.76 1.81 20.07
C ILE A 102 15.21 1.87 19.62
N GLU A 103 15.73 3.09 19.69
CA GLU A 103 17.15 3.28 19.98
C GLU A 103 17.39 2.69 21.37
N ASP A 104 18.25 1.69 21.44
CA ASP A 104 19.22 1.51 22.52
C ASP A 104 20.56 1.16 21.87
#